data_AF-A0A936V292-F1
#
_entry.id   AF-A0A936V292-F1
#
_cell.length_a   1.000
_cell.length_b   1.000
_cell.length_c   1.000
_cell.angle_alpha   90.00
_cell.angle_beta   90.00
_cell.angle_gamma   90.00
#
_symmetry.space_group_name_H-M   'P 1'
#
loop_
_entity.id
_entity.type
_entity.pdbx_description
1 polymer ?
#
loop_
_entity_poly.entity_id
_entity_poly.type
_entity_poly.pdbx_seq_one_letter_code
_entity_poly.pdbx_strand_id
1 'polypeptide(L)' 'MNLDLRLPIGWMFTAIGAMLVAYGLISDQAIYAKSLGINVNLWWGVVLLLFGGMMLWLAKRRGRAAS' A
#
# COMPACT_ATOMS: atom_id res chain seq x y z
N MET A 1 -16.11 -17.99 -12.82
CA MET A 1 -14.73 -17.77 -12.34
C MET A 1 -14.81 -17.05 -11.01
N ASN A 2 -14.49 -17.69 -9.87
CA ASN A 2 -14.35 -16.99 -8.60
C ASN A 2 -13.01 -16.24 -8.64
N LEU A 3 -13.00 -15.03 -9.20
CA LEU A 3 -11.85 -14.14 -9.12
C LEU A 3 -11.62 -13.80 -7.64
N ASP A 4 -10.47 -14.21 -7.10
CA ASP A 4 -10.10 -13.82 -5.74
C ASP A 4 -9.87 -12.30 -5.74
N LEU A 5 -10.87 -11.56 -5.25
CA LEU A 5 -10.87 -10.10 -5.13
C LEU A 5 -9.65 -9.57 -4.38
N ARG A 6 -8.99 -10.40 -3.56
CA ARG A 6 -7.78 -10.04 -2.84
C ARG A 6 -6.62 -9.71 -3.76
N LEU A 7 -6.55 -10.32 -4.95
CA LEU A 7 -5.43 -10.11 -5.87
C LEU A 7 -5.52 -8.72 -6.53
N PRO A 8 -6.63 -8.29 -7.18
CA PRO A 8 -6.75 -6.94 -7.71
C PRO A 8 -6.63 -5.87 -6.62
N ILE A 9 -7.33 -6.07 -5.49
CA ILE A 9 -7.32 -5.10 -4.37
C ILE A 9 -5.90 -5.01 -3.77
N GLY A 10 -5.23 -6.14 -3.54
CA GLY A 10 -3.84 -6.19 -3.08
C GLY A 10 -2.88 -5.38 -3.96
N TRP A 11 -2.99 -5.53 -5.28
CA TRP A 11 -2.16 -4.77 -6.22
C TRP A 11 -2.46 -3.26 -6.19
N MET A 12 -3.73 -2.86 -6.16
CA MET A 12 -4.11 -1.46 -6.10
C MET A 12 -3.57 -0.77 -4.84
N PHE A 13 -3.79 -1.36 -3.67
CA PHE A 13 -3.31 -0.81 -2.40
C PHE A 13 -1.78 -0.76 -2.32
N THR A 14 -1.11 -1.80 -2.81
CA THR A 14 0.36 -1.84 -2.85
C THR A 14 0.94 -0.76 -3.77
N ALA A 15 0.36 -0.58 -4.97
CA ALA A 15 0.83 0.42 -5.92
C ALA A 15 0.63 1.85 -5.41
N ILE A 16 -0.56 2.15 -4.87
CA ILE A 16 -0.85 3.47 -4.29
C ILE A 16 0.03 3.73 -3.06
N GLY A 17 0.19 2.73 -2.19
CA GLY A 17 1.06 2.84 -1.02
C GLY A 17 2.52 3.09 -1.41
N ALA A 18 3.04 2.38 -2.42
CA ALA A 18 4.39 2.59 -2.94
C ALA A 18 4.58 4.01 -3.48
N MET A 19 3.59 4.53 -4.22
CA MET A 19 3.63 5.89 -4.74
C MET A 19 3.64 6.93 -3.61
N LEU A 20 2.83 6.73 -2.57
CA LEU A 20 2.77 7.61 -1.40
C LEU A 20 4.06 7.60 -0.57
N VAL A 21 4.68 6.42 -0.40
CA VAL A 21 6.00 6.31 0.26
C VAL A 21 7.06 7.02 -0.57
N ALA A 22 7.13 6.76 -1.87
CA ALA A 22 8.09 7.42 -2.76
C ALA A 22 7.92 8.94 -2.73
N TYR A 23 6.68 9.42 -2.84
CA TYR A 23 6.38 10.84 -2.73
C TYR A 23 6.77 11.39 -1.36
N GLY A 24 6.40 10.70 -0.28
CA GLY A 24 6.77 11.10 1.09
C GLY A 24 8.27 11.22 1.31
N LEU A 25 9.09 10.38 0.66
CA LEU A 25 10.56 10.42 0.77
C LEU A 25 11.20 11.51 -0.09
N ILE A 26 10.63 11.82 -1.25
CA ILE A 26 11.23 12.75 -2.24
C ILE A 26 10.69 14.18 -2.09
N SER A 27 9.48 14.34 -1.55
CA SER A 27 8.80 15.64 -1.44
C SER A 27 9.48 16.59 -0.45
N ASP A 28 9.42 17.89 -0.73
CA ASP A 28 9.87 18.94 0.18
C ASP A 28 9.05 18.96 1.48
N GLN A 29 9.75 19.11 2.61
CA GLN A 29 9.13 19.19 3.93
C GLN A 29 8.22 20.40 4.09
N ALA A 30 8.43 21.47 3.32
CA ALA A 30 7.60 22.67 3.33
C ALA A 30 6.12 22.38 3.03
N ILE A 31 5.83 21.33 2.26
CA ILE A 31 4.45 20.92 1.94
C ILE A 31 3.71 20.41 3.18
N TYR A 32 4.44 19.81 4.14
CA TYR A 32 3.88 19.28 5.39
C TYR A 32 3.67 20.32 6.47
N ALA A 33 3.96 21.60 6.22
CA ALA A 33 3.61 22.69 7.15
C ALA A 33 2.10 22.72 7.45
N LYS A 34 1.25 22.39 6.46
CA LYS A 34 -0.20 22.24 6.63
C LYS A 34 -0.60 21.01 7.43
N SER A 35 0.31 20.07 7.63
CA SER A 35 0.14 18.82 8.36
C SER A 35 0.87 18.82 9.70
N LEU A 36 1.14 20.00 10.29
CA LEU A 36 1.93 20.16 11.52
C LEU A 36 3.35 19.59 11.42
N GLY A 37 3.94 19.59 10.22
CA GLY A 37 5.26 19.00 9.95
C GLY A 37 5.24 17.46 9.86
N ILE A 38 4.07 16.84 9.91
CA ILE A 38 3.93 15.38 9.83
C ILE A 38 3.89 14.95 8.36
N ASN A 39 4.74 14.01 7.98
CA ASN A 39 4.75 13.41 6.66
C ASN A 39 3.60 12.39 6.50
N VAL A 40 2.39 12.90 6.31
CA VAL A 40 1.15 12.11 6.20
C VAL A 40 1.24 11.12 5.03
N ASN A 41 1.90 11.49 3.93
CA ASN A 41 2.06 10.64 2.76
C ASN A 41 2.90 9.41 3.08
N LEU A 42 4.01 9.57 3.81
CA LEU A 42 4.85 8.46 4.21
C LEU A 42 4.12 7.50 5.16
N TRP A 43 3.48 8.03 6.20
CA TRP A 43 2.75 7.22 7.19
C TRP A 43 1.62 6.42 6.56
N TRP A 44 0.75 7.07 5.78
CA TRP A 44 -0.34 6.37 5.10
C TRP A 44 0.16 5.46 3.97
N GLY A 45 1.23 5.86 3.26
CA GLY A 45 1.87 5.00 2.27
C GLY A 45 2.35 3.68 2.86
N VAL A 46 2.99 3.72 4.03
CA VAL A 46 3.43 2.51 4.76
C VAL A 46 2.23 1.66 5.19
N VAL A 47 1.17 2.27 5.73
CA VAL A 47 -0.06 1.54 6.12
C VAL A 47 -0.68 0.82 4.91
N LEU A 48 -0.80 1.50 3.77
CA LEU A 48 -1.37 0.94 2.54
C LEU A 48 -0.48 -0.17 1.96
N LEU A 49 0.85 -0.02 2.03
CA LEU A 49 1.79 -1.08 1.63
C LEU A 49 1.66 -2.32 2.50
N LEU A 50 1.59 -2.17 3.83
CA LEU A 50 1.40 -3.29 4.74
C LEU A 50 0.08 -4.01 4.47
N PHE A 51 -1.00 -3.25 4.28
CA PHE A 51 -2.32 -3.80 3.98
C PHE A 51 -2.37 -4.51 2.61
N GLY A 52 -1.87 -3.87 1.55
CA GLY A 52 -1.79 -4.45 0.21
C GLY A 52 -0.91 -5.69 0.17
N GLY A 53 0.26 -5.63 0.80
CA GLY A 53 1.19 -6.77 0.93
C GLY A 53 0.58 -7.95 1.69
N MET A 54 -0.14 -7.68 2.79
CA MET A 54 -0.89 -8.69 3.53
C MET A 54 -1.93 -9.38 2.63
N MET A 55 -2.71 -8.63 1.85
CA MET A 55 -3.71 -9.20 0.94
C MET A 55 -3.07 -10.07 -0.15
N LEU A 56 -1.99 -9.60 -0.78
CA LEU A 56 -1.26 -10.36 -1.78
C LEU A 56 -0.64 -11.64 -1.20
N TRP A 57 -0.12 -11.58 0.03
CA TRP A 57 0.42 -12.73 0.74
C TRP A 57 -0.67 -13.78 1.03
N LEU A 58 -1.83 -13.33 1.53
CA LEU A 58 -2.96 -14.22 1.79
C LEU A 58 -3.54 -14.83 0.50
N ALA A 59 -3.58 -14.08 -0.61
CA ALA A 59 -3.99 -14.58 -1.92
C ALA A 59 -3.03 -15.68 -2.42
N LYS A 60 -1.71 -15.46 -2.30
CA LYS A 60 -0.69 -16.47 -2.66
C LYS A 60 -0.79 -17.74 -1.82
N ARG A 61 -1.10 -17.62 -0.52
CA ARG A 61 -1.31 -18.78 0.37
C ARG A 61 -2.52 -19.62 -0.05
N ARG A 62 -3.60 -18.98 -0.50
CA ARG A 62 -4.84 -19.65 -0.92
C ARG A 62 -4.69 -20.39 -2.25
N GLY A 63 -3.92 -19.82 -3.19
CA GLY A 63 -3.55 -20.50 -4.43
C GLY A 63 -2.73 -21.78 -4.20
N ARG A 64 -1.81 -21.78 -3.21
CA ARG A 64 -1.02 -22.98 -2.83
C ARG A 64 -1.81 -24.07 -2.13
N ALA A 65 -2.90 -23.74 -1.44
CA ALA A 65 -3.74 -24.72 -0.74
C ALA A 65 -4.78 -25.39 -1.66
N ALA A 66 -4.95 -24.88 -2.89
CA ALA A 66 -5.87 -25.39 -3.91
C ALA A 66 -5.15 -26.07 -5.09
N SER A 67 -3.83 -26.28 -4.98
CA SER A 67 -2.98 -27.03 -5.92
C SER A 67 -2.56 -28.35 -5.27
#